data_AF-X0UBC6-F1
#
_entry.id   AF-X0UBC6-F1
#
_cell.length_a   1.000
_cell.length_b   1.000
_cell.length_c   1.000
_cell.angle_alpha   90.00
_cell.angle_beta   90.00
_cell.angle_gamma   90.00
#
_symmetry.space_group_name_H-M   'P 1'
#
loop_
_entity.id
_entity.type
_entity.pdbx_description
1 polymer ?
#
loop_
_entity_poly.entity_id
_entity_poly.type
_entity_poly.pdbx_seq_one_letter_code
_entity_poly.pdbx_strand_id
1 'polypeptide(L)'
;MTYWPLIILVSFTIPVIALPFFINYLKKYNVGQKIRQEGPNLHQHKMGTPTMGGIIVILALMIIVLLLVPYNKYVLWSLIITIGFGLIGLVDDLIKYLKKRS
;
A
#
# COMPACT_ATOMS: atom_id res chain seq x y z
N MET A 1 27.56 -1.37 6.07
CA MET A 1 26.83 -0.19 6.63
C MET A 1 26.92 1.06 5.73
N THR A 2 27.47 1.00 4.51
CA THR A 2 27.74 2.20 3.68
C THR A 2 26.63 2.55 2.68
N TYR A 3 25.65 1.66 2.45
CA TYR A 3 24.61 1.84 1.42
C TYR A 3 23.32 2.49 1.93
N TRP A 4 23.31 3.03 3.16
CA TRP A 4 22.11 3.63 3.75
C TRP A 4 21.52 4.80 2.92
N PRO A 5 22.29 5.70 2.26
CA PRO A 5 21.71 6.77 1.46
C PRO A 5 21.02 6.23 0.21
N LEU A 6 21.62 5.19 -0.40
CA LEU A 6 21.06 4.51 -1.56
C LEU A 6 19.74 3.82 -1.21
N ILE A 7 19.68 3.13 -0.06
CA ILE A 7 18.45 2.47 0.41
C ILE A 7 17.33 3.50 0.58
N ILE A 8 17.62 4.65 1.20
CA ILE A 8 16.63 5.72 1.39
C ILE A 8 16.14 6.23 0.04
N LEU A 9 17.05 6.58 -0.87
CA LEU A 9 16.70 7.09 -2.21
C LEU A 9 15.83 6.10 -2.99
N VAL A 10 16.20 4.83 -3.00
CA VAL A 10 15.46 3.77 -3.70
C VAL A 10 14.10 3.53 -3.04
N SER A 11 14.02 3.53 -1.71
CA SER A 11 12.77 3.36 -0.95
C SER A 11 11.76 4.49 -1.13
N PHE A 12 12.23 5.69 -1.43
CA PHE A 12 11.37 6.81 -1.76
C PHE A 12 10.97 6.81 -3.24
N THR A 13 11.94 6.59 -4.13
CA THR A 13 11.74 6.75 -5.57
C THR A 13 10.83 5.67 -6.15
N ILE A 14 11.00 4.40 -5.75
CA ILE A 14 10.20 3.29 -6.30
C ILE A 14 8.69 3.50 -6.03
N PRO A 15 8.23 3.72 -4.79
CA PRO A 15 6.81 3.97 -4.53
C PRO A 15 6.29 5.22 -5.23
N VAL A 16 7.04 6.32 -5.23
CA VAL A 16 6.59 7.59 -5.84
C VAL A 16 6.31 7.42 -7.34
N ILE A 17 7.14 6.66 -8.04
CA ILE A 17 6.93 6.38 -9.47
C ILE A 17 5.81 5.35 -9.66
N ALA A 18 5.76 4.27 -8.87
CA ALA A 18 4.81 3.19 -9.05
C ALA A 18 3.36 3.56 -8.65
N LEU A 19 3.20 4.42 -7.64
CA LEU A 19 1.90 4.71 -7.04
C LEU A 19 0.90 5.38 -8.02
N PRO A 20 1.27 6.39 -8.84
CA PRO A 20 0.38 6.97 -9.84
C PRO A 20 -0.15 5.96 -10.87
N PHE A 21 0.71 5.04 -11.37
CA PHE A 21 0.29 4.00 -12.29
C PHE A 21 -0.71 3.04 -11.64
N PHE A 22 -0.44 2.65 -10.39
CA PHE A 22 -1.33 1.78 -9.64
C PHE A 22 -2.66 2.46 -9.30
N ILE A 23 -2.66 3.74 -8.93
CA ILE A 23 -3.87 4.54 -8.72
C ILE A 23 -4.72 4.58 -9.99
N ASN A 24 -4.10 4.82 -11.14
CA ASN A 24 -4.81 4.84 -12.43
C ASN A 24 -5.36 3.46 -12.80
N TYR A 25 -4.61 2.39 -12.52
CA TYR A 25 -5.08 1.02 -12.67
C TYR A 25 -6.33 0.78 -11.81
N LEU A 26 -6.28 1.07 -10.50
CA LEU A 26 -7.42 0.86 -9.60
C LEU A 26 -8.65 1.71 -9.98
N LYS A 27 -8.44 2.95 -10.43
CA LYS A 27 -9.52 3.80 -10.98
C LYS A 27 -10.18 3.16 -12.20
N LYS A 28 -9.40 2.58 -13.12
CA LYS A 28 -9.92 1.88 -14.31
C LYS A 28 -10.83 0.70 -13.95
N TYR A 29 -10.53 -0.02 -12.87
CA TYR A 29 -11.34 -1.14 -12.39
C TYR A 29 -12.46 -0.73 -11.42
N ASN A 30 -12.74 0.57 -11.26
CA ASN A 30 -13.74 1.10 -10.33
C ASN A 30 -13.56 0.62 -8.88
N VAL A 31 -12.32 0.34 -8.47
CA VAL A 31 -11.94 0.02 -7.08
C VAL A 31 -11.83 1.33 -6.29
N GLY A 32 -12.92 2.10 -6.28
CA GLY A 32 -13.05 3.33 -5.52
C GLY A 32 -14.12 3.16 -4.44
N GLN A 33 -13.94 3.82 -3.29
CA GLN A 33 -14.96 3.81 -2.24
C GLN A 33 -16.28 4.37 -2.77
N LYS A 34 -17.34 3.55 -2.73
CA LYS A 34 -18.72 4.02 -2.87
C LYS A 34 -19.14 4.65 -1.55
N ILE A 35 -19.25 5.97 -1.53
CA ILE A 35 -19.68 6.72 -0.35
C ILE A 35 -21.21 6.53 -0.20
N ARG A 36 -21.67 6.27 1.03
CA ARG A 36 -23.10 6.28 1.35
C ARG A 36 -23.66 7.71 1.19
N GLN A 37 -24.78 7.86 0.51
CA GLN A 37 -25.40 9.16 0.25
C GLN A 37 -25.86 9.91 1.52
N GLU A 38 -25.92 9.25 2.68
CA GLU A 38 -26.46 9.81 3.93
C GLU A 38 -25.42 10.51 4.85
N GLY A 39 -24.15 10.62 4.44
CA GLY A 39 -23.10 11.25 5.26
C GLY A 39 -22.95 12.77 5.07
N PRO A 40 -22.41 13.52 6.07
CA PRO A 40 -22.22 14.97 5.97
C PRO A 40 -21.29 15.35 4.79
N ASN A 41 -21.64 16.45 4.08
CA ASN A 41 -21.05 16.91 2.81
C ASN A 41 -19.50 16.94 2.75
N LEU A 42 -18.81 17.08 3.89
CA LEU A 42 -17.35 17.02 4.00
C LEU A 42 -16.72 15.70 3.51
N HIS A 43 -17.47 14.59 3.53
CA HIS A 43 -16.96 13.30 3.06
C HIS A 43 -16.96 13.15 1.53
N GLN A 44 -17.60 14.05 0.78
CA GLN A 44 -17.67 13.98 -0.68
C GLN A 44 -16.31 14.23 -1.37
N HIS A 45 -15.34 14.86 -0.70
CA HIS A 45 -14.00 15.08 -1.25
C HIS A 45 -13.12 13.82 -1.36
N LYS A 46 -13.46 12.74 -0.65
CA LYS A 46 -12.74 11.45 -0.74
C LYS A 46 -13.29 10.52 -1.85
N MET A 47 -14.22 11.02 -2.65
CA MET A 47 -14.88 10.26 -3.70
C MET A 47 -13.90 9.94 -4.83
N GLY A 48 -13.79 8.67 -5.19
CA GLY A 48 -12.92 8.22 -6.29
C GLY A 48 -11.43 8.09 -5.95
N THR A 49 -11.01 8.29 -4.69
CA THR A 49 -9.67 7.89 -4.24
C THR A 49 -9.61 6.37 -4.15
N PRO A 50 -8.73 5.68 -4.90
CA PRO A 50 -8.66 4.24 -4.86
C PRO A 50 -8.15 3.75 -3.50
N THR A 51 -8.80 2.71 -2.98
CA THR A 51 -8.39 1.99 -1.77
C THR A 51 -7.27 1.02 -2.08
N MET A 52 -6.48 0.60 -1.09
CA MET A 52 -5.37 -0.38 -1.19
C MET A 52 -4.01 0.13 -1.69
N GLY A 53 -3.72 1.44 -1.61
CA GLY A 53 -2.39 1.98 -1.97
C GLY A 53 -1.22 1.36 -1.18
N GLY A 54 -1.49 0.83 0.02
CA GLY A 54 -0.48 0.14 0.85
C GLY A 54 0.15 -1.09 0.20
N ILE A 55 -0.51 -1.70 -0.80
CA ILE A 55 0.04 -2.85 -1.53
C ILE A 55 1.37 -2.50 -2.21
N ILE A 56 1.42 -1.35 -2.89
CA ILE A 56 2.63 -0.89 -3.59
C ILE A 56 3.76 -0.59 -2.60
N VAL A 57 3.42 -0.01 -1.45
CA VAL A 57 4.41 0.30 -0.40
C VAL A 57 5.03 -0.99 0.15
N ILE A 58 4.20 -2.00 0.44
CA ILE A 58 4.69 -3.28 0.97
C ILE A 58 5.51 -4.03 -0.08
N LEU A 59 5.07 -4.04 -1.35
CA LEU A 59 5.83 -4.67 -2.44
C LEU A 59 7.18 -3.98 -2.64
N ALA A 60 7.22 -2.65 -2.66
CA ALA A 60 8.47 -1.90 -2.79
C ALA A 60 9.41 -2.17 -1.60
N LEU A 61 8.87 -2.19 -0.37
CA LEU A 61 9.63 -2.54 0.83
C LEU A 61 10.22 -3.94 0.72
N MET A 62 9.44 -4.94 0.31
CA MET A 62 9.91 -6.32 0.15
C MET A 62 11.07 -6.39 -0.84
N ILE A 63 10.94 -5.77 -2.02
CA ILE A 63 12.00 -5.78 -3.05
C ILE A 63 13.29 -5.15 -2.51
N ILE A 64 13.19 -4.02 -1.82
CA ILE A 64 14.35 -3.30 -1.30
C ILE A 64 15.03 -4.07 -0.18
N VAL A 65 14.26 -4.62 0.76
CA VAL A 65 14.79 -5.43 1.86
C VAL A 65 15.48 -6.68 1.31
N LEU A 66 14.87 -7.36 0.33
CA LEU A 66 15.44 -8.58 -0.23
C LEU A 66 16.73 -8.35 -1.04
N LEU A 67 16.87 -7.19 -1.69
CA LEU A 67 18.02 -6.90 -2.55
C LEU A 67 19.16 -6.15 -1.86
N LEU A 68 18.86 -5.24 -0.95
CA LEU A 68 19.83 -4.24 -0.46
C LEU A 68 20.12 -4.34 1.03
N VAL A 69 19.27 -5.01 1.82
CA VAL A 69 19.41 -5.05 3.28
C VAL A 69 20.10 -6.35 3.70
N PRO A 70 21.18 -6.29 4.52
CA PRO A 70 21.83 -7.49 5.03
C PRO A 70 20.88 -8.26 5.95
N TYR A 71 20.73 -9.55 5.68
CA TYR A 71 19.84 -10.43 6.42
C TYR A 71 20.36 -10.70 7.83
N ASN A 72 19.49 -10.51 8.81
CA ASN A 72 19.69 -10.99 10.16
C ASN A 72 18.34 -11.40 10.75
N LYS A 73 18.37 -12.06 11.91
CA LYS A 73 17.15 -12.54 12.59
C LYS A 73 16.12 -11.43 12.81
N TYR A 74 16.56 -10.21 13.13
CA TYR A 74 15.66 -9.09 13.38
C TYR A 74 14.99 -8.61 12.09
N VAL A 75 15.74 -8.44 11.00
CA VAL A 75 15.20 -8.07 9.69
C VAL A 75 14.20 -9.11 9.20
N LEU A 76 14.50 -10.40 9.36
CA LEU A 76 13.60 -11.48 8.97
C LEU A 76 12.27 -11.43 9.75
N TRP A 77 12.34 -11.32 11.08
CA TRP A 77 11.14 -11.21 11.91
C TRP A 77 10.32 -9.94 11.61
N SER A 78 10.99 -8.80 11.43
CA SER A 78 10.33 -7.55 11.03
C SER A 78 9.62 -7.70 9.67
N LEU A 79 10.26 -8.36 8.70
CA LEU A 79 9.67 -8.60 7.39
C LEU A 79 8.43 -9.51 7.47
N ILE A 80 8.51 -10.61 8.23
CA ILE A 80 7.38 -11.52 8.46
C ILE A 80 6.20 -10.79 9.08
N ILE A 81 6.43 -10.01 10.14
CA ILE A 81 5.37 -9.24 10.82
C ILE A 81 4.77 -8.21 9.85
N THR A 82 5.61 -7.47 9.11
CA THR A 82 5.16 -6.46 8.14
C THR A 82 4.28 -7.06 7.06
N ILE A 83 4.69 -8.19 6.48
CA ILE A 83 3.90 -8.92 5.47
C ILE A 83 2.61 -9.45 6.09
N GLY A 84 2.66 -10.01 7.30
CA GLY A 84 1.49 -10.53 8.01
C GLY A 84 0.41 -9.46 8.22
N PHE A 85 0.78 -8.32 8.80
CA PHE A 85 -0.16 -7.19 8.97
C PHE A 85 -0.59 -6.57 7.63
N GLY A 86 0.30 -6.56 6.64
CA GLY A 86 -0.01 -6.17 5.27
C GLY A 86 -1.12 -7.00 4.65
N LEU A 87 -1.03 -8.33 4.78
CA LEU A 87 -2.04 -9.26 4.28
C LEU A 87 -3.36 -9.12 5.03
N ILE A 88 -3.33 -8.92 6.36
CA ILE A 88 -4.55 -8.67 7.15
C ILE A 88 -5.26 -7.40 6.65
N GLY A 89 -4.51 -6.29 6.45
CA GLY A 89 -5.07 -5.06 5.91
C GLY A 89 -5.62 -5.22 4.49
N LEU A 90 -4.91 -5.96 3.64
CA LEU A 90 -5.34 -6.27 2.27
C LEU A 90 -6.66 -7.06 2.27
N VAL A 91 -6.79 -8.07 3.14
CA VAL A 91 -8.02 -8.86 3.29
C VAL A 91 -9.17 -8.00 3.80
N ASP A 92 -8.93 -7.13 4.79
CA ASP A 92 -9.96 -6.20 5.30
C ASP A 92 -10.45 -5.26 4.19
N ASP A 93 -9.54 -4.67 3.42
CA ASP A 93 -9.88 -3.79 2.29
C ASP A 93 -10.63 -4.56 1.18
N LEU A 94 -10.25 -5.81 0.89
CA LEU A 94 -10.95 -6.66 -0.08
C LEU A 94 -12.38 -6.96 0.38
N ILE A 95 -12.56 -7.28 1.67
CA ILE A 95 -13.88 -7.56 2.24
C ILE A 95 -14.77 -6.32 2.17
N LYS A 96 -14.24 -5.13 2.49
CA LYS A 96 -14.98 -3.85 2.38
C LYS A 96 -15.42 -3.59 0.94
N TYR A 97 -14.52 -3.78 -0.02
CA TYR A 97 -14.81 -3.64 -1.45
C TYR A 97 -15.91 -4.62 -1.91
N LEU A 98 -15.77 -5.91 -1.62
CA LEU A 98 -16.71 -6.95 -2.05
C LEU A 98 -18.08 -6.78 -1.39
N LYS A 99 -18.13 -6.48 -0.08
CA LYS A 99 -19.39 -6.35 0.65
C LYS A 99 -20.07 -4.99 0.49
N LYS A 100 -19.46 -4.03 -0.24
CA LYS A 100 -19.90 -2.62 -0.31
C LYS A 100 -20.22 -2.01 1.06
N ARG A 101 -19.53 -2.47 2.10
CA ARG A 101 -19.67 -1.94 3.46
C ARG A 101 -18.66 -0.81 3.58
N SER A 102 -19.16 0.42 3.54
CA SER A 102 -18.43 1.61 3.97
C SER A 102 -18.31 1.63 5.49
#